data_AF-A0A7J2M8Q4-F1
#
_entry.id   AF-A0A7J2M8Q4-F1
#
_cell.length_a   1.000
_cell.length_b   1.000
_cell.length_c   1.000
_cell.angle_alpha   90.00
_cell.angle_beta   90.00
_cell.angle_gamma   90.00
#
_symmetry.space_group_name_H-M   'P 1'
#
loop_
_entity.id
_entity.type
_entity.pdbx_description
1 polymer ?
#
loop_
_entity_poly.entity_id
_entity_poly.type
_entity_poly.pdbx_seq_one_letter_code
_entity_poly.pdbx_strand_id
1 'polypeptide(L)'
;MNEWRAGVAFVRGINMYGNLRITKEEMIAACKQIEDEHIRILGSVKTDNILFEKRGIHYAAVGSKLEKVLTSHFGRKIFVTVRSAGTLAMLLHALPGR
;
A
#
# COMPACT_ATOMS: atom_id res chain seq x y z
N MET A 1 11.86 17.83 -7.62
CA MET A 1 11.83 16.38 -7.27
C MET A 1 10.92 15.65 -8.26
N ASN A 2 11.46 15.17 -9.38
CA ASN A 2 10.66 14.60 -10.49
C ASN A 2 10.93 13.10 -10.71
N GLU A 3 11.50 12.43 -9.72
CA GLU A 3 11.86 11.02 -9.78
C GLU A 3 10.77 10.16 -9.13
N TRP A 4 10.53 8.99 -9.71
CA TRP A 4 9.68 7.96 -9.11
C TRP A 4 10.38 7.36 -7.90
N ARG A 5 9.65 7.24 -6.79
CA ARG A 5 10.17 6.66 -5.55
C ARG A 5 9.26 5.56 -5.06
N ALA A 6 9.83 4.38 -4.87
CA ALA A 6 9.12 3.21 -4.39
C ALA A 6 8.72 3.32 -2.90
N GLY A 7 7.65 2.62 -2.55
CA GLY A 7 7.17 2.44 -1.19
C GLY A 7 6.26 1.23 -1.06
N VAL A 8 5.92 0.92 0.19
CA VAL A 8 5.00 -0.17 0.54
C VAL A 8 3.92 0.38 1.46
N ALA A 9 2.68 -0.02 1.17
CA ALA A 9 1.52 0.25 1.99
C ALA A 9 1.06 -1.04 2.66
N PHE A 10 0.98 -1.01 4.00
CA PHE A 10 0.53 -2.11 4.85
C PHE A 10 -0.94 -1.90 5.20
N VAL A 11 -1.80 -2.78 4.71
CA VAL A 11 -3.25 -2.78 4.92
C VAL A 11 -3.59 -3.61 6.15
N ARG A 12 -4.35 -3.05 7.08
CA ARG A 12 -4.69 -3.73 8.35
C ARG A 12 -6.05 -4.43 8.31
N GLY A 13 -6.13 -5.61 8.92
CA GLY A 13 -7.39 -6.25 9.29
C GLY A 13 -8.15 -6.96 8.17
N ILE A 14 -7.51 -7.22 7.02
CA ILE A 14 -8.13 -7.95 5.90
C ILE A 14 -7.83 -9.44 5.98
N ASN A 15 -8.71 -10.28 5.41
CA ASN A 15 -8.56 -11.75 5.38
C ASN A 15 -8.32 -12.40 6.77
N MET A 16 -8.69 -11.73 7.86
CA MET A 16 -8.52 -12.22 9.23
C MET A 16 -9.82 -12.85 9.73
N TYR A 17 -9.72 -14.04 10.34
CA TYR A 17 -10.85 -14.76 10.95
C TYR A 17 -12.07 -14.91 10.02
N GLY A 18 -11.84 -15.09 8.71
CA GLY A 18 -12.90 -15.25 7.72
C GLY A 18 -13.65 -13.97 7.33
N ASN A 19 -13.25 -12.80 7.86
CA ASN A 19 -13.85 -11.50 7.52
C ASN A 19 -13.02 -10.75 6.47
N LEU A 20 -13.67 -9.80 5.78
CA LEU A 20 -13.06 -8.91 4.78
C LEU A 20 -12.24 -9.70 3.75
N ARG A 21 -12.90 -10.72 3.17
CA ARG A 21 -12.29 -11.60 2.18
C ARG A 21 -12.01 -10.83 0.91
N ILE A 22 -10.78 -10.94 0.44
CA ILE A 22 -10.34 -10.35 -0.83
C ILE A 22 -9.22 -11.21 -1.41
N THR A 23 -9.30 -11.46 -2.71
CA THR A 23 -8.22 -12.09 -3.48
C THR A 23 -7.10 -11.08 -3.75
N LYS A 24 -5.95 -11.58 -4.22
CA LYS A 24 -4.83 -10.70 -4.59
C LYS A 24 -5.21 -9.82 -5.78
N GLU A 25 -5.93 -10.40 -6.74
CA GLU A 25 -6.38 -9.78 -7.97
C GLU A 25 -7.38 -8.65 -7.69
N GLU A 26 -8.38 -8.92 -6.85
CA GLU A 26 -9.34 -7.90 -6.40
C GLU A 26 -8.66 -6.76 -5.63
N MET A 27 -7.69 -7.08 -4.77
CA MET A 27 -6.94 -6.06 -4.04
C MET A 27 -6.17 -5.14 -4.99
N ILE A 28 -5.47 -5.70 -5.98
CA ILE A 28 -4.75 -4.93 -6.98
C ILE A 28 -5.74 -4.08 -7.80
N ALA A 29 -6.85 -4.66 -8.24
CA ALA A 29 -7.87 -3.95 -9.01
C ALA A 29 -8.47 -2.78 -8.22
N ALA A 30 -8.75 -2.96 -6.93
CA ALA A 30 -9.17 -1.87 -6.04
C ALA A 30 -8.09 -0.79 -5.95
N CYS A 31 -6.84 -1.16 -5.65
CA CYS A 31 -5.75 -0.20 -5.49
C CYS A 31 -5.43 0.57 -6.78
N LYS A 32 -5.57 -0.04 -7.96
CA LYS A 32 -5.31 0.63 -9.25
C LYS A 32 -6.22 1.85 -9.52
N GLN A 33 -7.34 1.98 -8.81
CA GLN A 33 -8.23 3.14 -8.92
C GLN A 33 -7.57 4.46 -8.47
N ILE A 34 -6.44 4.41 -7.75
CA ILE A 34 -5.70 5.62 -7.33
C ILE A 34 -4.57 6.02 -8.29
N GLU A 35 -4.31 5.23 -9.33
CA GLU A 35 -3.24 5.53 -10.28
C GLU A 35 -3.51 6.82 -11.04
N ASP A 36 -2.46 7.64 -11.15
CA ASP A 36 -2.48 8.94 -11.81
C ASP A 36 -1.04 9.32 -12.22
N GLU A 37 -0.83 10.56 -12.65
CA GLU A 37 0.49 11.08 -13.03
C GLU A 37 1.52 11.13 -11.87
N HIS A 38 1.05 10.90 -10.64
CA HIS A 38 1.81 10.92 -9.39
C HIS A 38 1.94 9.55 -8.72
N ILE A 39 1.11 8.55 -9.04
CA ILE A 39 1.04 7.26 -8.35
C ILE A 39 0.94 6.10 -9.33
N ARG A 40 1.73 5.04 -9.08
CA ARG A 40 1.66 3.77 -9.79
C ARG A 40 1.60 2.61 -8.81
N ILE A 41 0.69 1.66 -9.02
CA ILE A 41 0.61 0.41 -8.26
C ILE A 41 1.42 -0.66 -8.98
N LEU A 42 2.48 -1.12 -8.33
CA LEU A 42 3.38 -2.13 -8.90
C LEU A 42 2.86 -3.56 -8.69
N GLY A 43 2.05 -3.76 -7.65
CA GLY A 43 1.48 -5.06 -7.31
C GLY A 43 1.33 -5.24 -5.81
N SER A 44 1.29 -6.48 -5.36
CA SER A 44 1.19 -6.80 -3.94
C SER A 44 1.97 -8.06 -3.55
N VAL A 45 2.44 -8.06 -2.31
CA VAL A 45 2.97 -9.25 -1.61
C VAL A 45 1.88 -9.72 -0.65
N LYS A 46 1.39 -10.94 -0.87
CA LYS A 46 0.12 -11.41 -0.29
C LYS A 46 -1.00 -10.41 -0.61
N THR A 47 -1.97 -10.24 0.27
CA THR A 47 -3.13 -9.35 0.07
C THR A 47 -2.98 -8.02 0.81
N ASP A 48 -2.09 -7.93 1.78
CA ASP A 48 -1.99 -6.83 2.74
C ASP A 48 -0.81 -5.88 2.50
N ASN A 49 0.12 -6.21 1.61
CA ASN A 49 1.29 -5.37 1.32
C ASN A 49 1.24 -4.89 -0.13
N ILE A 50 0.87 -3.64 -0.35
CA ILE A 50 0.75 -3.04 -1.68
C ILE A 50 2.04 -2.32 -2.02
N LEU A 51 2.63 -2.69 -3.16
CA LEU A 51 3.82 -2.06 -3.71
C LEU A 51 3.39 -0.92 -4.63
N PHE A 52 4.01 0.25 -4.47
CA PHE A 52 3.71 1.41 -5.31
C PHE A 52 4.95 2.26 -5.55
N GLU A 53 4.86 3.14 -6.54
CA GLU A 53 5.77 4.26 -6.72
C GLU A 53 5.00 5.56 -6.70
N LYS A 54 5.67 6.63 -6.24
CA LYS A 54 5.12 7.98 -6.24
C LYS A 54 6.08 9.00 -6.82
N ARG A 55 5.54 10.10 -7.33
CA ARG A 55 6.31 11.28 -7.78
C ARG A 55 5.55 12.56 -7.46
N GLY A 56 6.26 13.60 -7.01
CA GLY A 56 5.65 14.92 -6.76
C GLY A 56 4.71 15.01 -5.55
N ILE A 57 4.47 13.91 -4.81
CA ILE A 57 3.58 13.89 -3.63
C ILE A 57 4.26 13.25 -2.41
N HIS A 58 3.67 13.41 -1.21
CA HIS A 58 4.13 12.75 0.01
C HIS A 58 3.62 11.29 0.10
N TYR A 59 4.37 10.43 0.79
CA TYR A 59 3.96 9.04 1.05
C TYR A 59 2.64 8.95 1.82
N ALA A 60 2.38 9.88 2.75
CA ALA A 60 1.12 9.95 3.47
C ALA A 60 -0.09 10.17 2.54
N ALA A 61 0.07 10.95 1.46
CA ALA A 61 -1.00 11.18 0.49
C ALA A 61 -1.39 9.89 -0.25
N VAL A 62 -0.41 9.04 -0.60
CA VAL A 62 -0.67 7.69 -1.15
C VAL A 62 -1.47 6.86 -0.15
N GLY A 63 -1.07 6.88 1.12
CA GLY A 63 -1.76 6.19 2.21
C GLY A 63 -3.23 6.60 2.32
N SER A 64 -3.50 7.90 2.38
CA SER A 64 -4.88 8.42 2.48
C SER A 64 -5.74 8.05 1.26
N LYS A 65 -5.18 8.04 0.05
CA LYS A 65 -5.90 7.59 -1.16
C LYS A 65 -6.24 6.10 -1.08
N LEU A 66 -5.28 5.26 -0.67
CA LEU A 66 -5.52 3.82 -0.48
C LEU A 66 -6.56 3.56 0.63
N GLU A 67 -6.47 4.24 1.77
CA GLU A 67 -7.47 4.12 2.86
C GLU A 67 -8.88 4.44 2.36
N LYS A 68 -9.03 5.51 1.56
CA LYS A 68 -10.33 5.91 1.01
C LYS A 68 -10.90 4.84 0.08
N VAL A 69 -10.10 4.34 -0.86
CA VAL A 69 -10.57 3.34 -1.84
C VAL A 69 -10.90 2.02 -1.15
N LEU A 70 -10.04 1.54 -0.25
CA LEU A 70 -10.28 0.30 0.47
C LEU A 70 -11.46 0.43 1.43
N THR A 71 -11.60 1.55 2.14
CA THR A 71 -12.76 1.81 2.99
C THR A 71 -14.07 1.76 2.19
N SER A 72 -14.06 2.32 0.99
CA SER A 72 -15.23 2.30 0.09
C SER A 72 -15.51 0.88 -0.41
N HIS A 73 -14.48 0.13 -0.81
CA HIS A 73 -14.60 -1.24 -1.29
C HIS A 73 -15.19 -2.19 -0.23
N PHE A 74 -14.74 -2.06 1.03
CA PHE A 74 -15.17 -2.96 2.11
C PHE A 74 -16.39 -2.46 2.90
N GLY A 75 -16.90 -1.26 2.61
CA GLY A 75 -18.01 -0.65 3.35
C GLY A 75 -17.73 -0.35 4.82
N ARG A 76 -16.45 -0.35 5.22
CA ARG A 76 -16.00 -0.05 6.59
C ARG A 76 -14.59 0.51 6.59
N LYS A 77 -14.23 1.24 7.65
CA LYS A 77 -12.92 1.87 7.77
C LYS A 77 -11.79 0.85 7.69
N ILE A 78 -10.91 1.01 6.70
CA ILE A 78 -9.65 0.29 6.54
C ILE A 78 -8.50 1.25 6.79
N PHE A 79 -7.52 0.80 7.56
CA PHE A 79 -6.35 1.58 7.88
C PHE A 79 -5.14 1.11 7.08
N VAL A 80 -4.35 2.06 6.60
CA VAL A 80 -3.17 1.80 5.79
C VAL A 80 -1.98 2.58 6.36
N THR A 81 -0.88 1.88 6.60
CA THR A 81 0.40 2.50 6.97
C THR A 81 1.34 2.48 5.78
N VAL A 82 1.96 3.61 5.45
CA VAL A 82 2.90 3.69 4.32
C VAL A 82 4.34 3.89 4.80
N ARG A 83 5.29 3.23 4.14
CA ARG A 83 6.73 3.42 4.32
C ARG A 83 7.46 3.52 2.98
N SER A 84 8.54 4.30 2.96
CA SER A 84 9.43 4.37 1.81
C SER A 84 10.25 3.08 1.69
N ALA A 85 10.66 2.70 0.48
CA ALA A 85 11.57 1.57 0.29
C ALA A 85 12.89 1.75 1.06
N GLY A 86 13.42 2.98 1.14
CA GLY A 86 14.61 3.28 1.93
C GLY A 86 14.44 3.03 3.43
N THR A 87 13.27 3.35 3.99
CA THR A 87 12.95 3.00 5.38
C THR A 87 12.92 1.49 5.59
N LEU A 88 12.35 0.74 4.66
CA LEU A 88 12.33 -0.72 4.74
C LEU A 88 13.73 -1.32 4.65
N ALA A 89 14.59 -0.78 3.78
CA ALA A 89 15.99 -1.20 3.70
C ALA A 89 16.73 -0.94 5.03
N MET A 90 16.57 0.25 5.62
CA MET A 90 17.15 0.55 6.93
C MET A 90 16.66 -0.40 8.02
N LEU A 91 15.36 -0.68 8.06
CA LEU A 91 14.79 -1.64 9.01
C LEU A 91 15.34 -3.04 8.78
N LEU A 92 15.47 -3.46 7.51
CA LEU A 92 16.02 -4.75 7.13
C LEU A 92 17.46 -4.93 7.64
N HIS A 93 18.30 -3.91 7.50
CA HIS A 93 19.67 -3.88 7.99
C HIS A 93 19.79 -3.80 9.52
N ALA A 94 18.80 -3.22 10.20
CA ALA A 94 18.80 -3.09 11.65
C ALA A 94 18.31 -4.35 12.39
N LEU A 95 17.77 -5.34 11.68
CA LEU A 95 17.28 -6.58 12.30
C LEU A 95 18.46 -7.48 12.71
N PRO A 96 18.46 -8.04 13.94
CA PRO A 96 19.48 -9.00 14.36
C PRO A 96 19.51 -10.22 13.44
N GLY A 97 20.71 -10.69 13.08
CA GLY A 97 20.89 -11.90 12.27
C GLY A 97 20.69 -11.71 10.77
N ARG A 98 20.80 -10.48 10.27
CA ARG A 98 20.89 -10.13 8.85
C ARG A 98 22.15 -9.31 8.56
#